data_AF-A0A5C2S645-F1
#
_entry.id   AF-A0A5C2S645-F1
#
_cell.length_a   1.000
_cell.length_b   1.000
_cell.length_c   1.000
_cell.angle_alpha   90.00
_cell.angle_beta   90.00
_cell.angle_gamma   90.00
#
_symmetry.space_group_name_H-M   'P 1'
#
loop_
_entity.id
_entity.type
_entity.pdbx_description
1 polymer ?
#
loop_
_entity_poly.entity_id
_entity_poly.type
_entity_poly.pdbx_seq_one_letter_code
_entity_poly.pdbx_strand_id
1 'polypeptide(L)'
;MGDHAQPYIQAAIAAVKDQSLTPEEAANKVVEQCAQCVTSLSGNTTEVTQGGDTPGLESFLWSFWEHFVKIAQDDGSMHDRLARILAALKAKGSQGCDDWLVWGSPATWGDLSLFRPVTREEMNGPNPSLEGHGYYLDKSTPRTQAVLSGDLPANDPVERAFAQSRKEWLNMNTFLAKLWALDIVDEHFYGIVMMRTGLEPLSVQSTHGPSANVGSTETDDPPELGIEVAALWVKIAGAKMHACREILGPKGNPNWQANQGAPGSSGGTWDGVDGYHPDRWAHWKQLFSEVAQGNWRRNVTEAAQASVSRMHAQSSSAHTSSSLRLRWKLWRGLSVVLRLR
;
A
#
# COMPACT_ATOMS: atom_id res chain seq x y z
N MET A 1 -2.41 15.50 -22.70
CA MET A 1 -3.27 16.15 -21.69
C MET A 1 -3.25 17.64 -21.96
N GLY A 2 -4.41 18.28 -22.06
CA GLY A 2 -4.48 19.71 -22.31
C GLY A 2 -3.90 20.50 -21.13
N ASP A 3 -3.09 21.52 -21.41
CA ASP A 3 -2.51 22.46 -20.44
C ASP A 3 -3.55 23.09 -19.47
N HIS A 4 -4.85 22.97 -19.76
CA HIS A 4 -5.92 23.64 -19.05
C HIS A 4 -6.16 23.17 -17.61
N ALA A 5 -5.93 21.89 -17.30
CA ALA A 5 -6.12 21.37 -15.94
C ALA A 5 -4.94 21.72 -15.01
N GLN A 6 -3.77 22.02 -15.60
CA GLN A 6 -2.51 22.14 -14.88
C GLN A 6 -2.50 23.21 -13.78
N PRO A 7 -3.07 24.42 -13.97
CA PRO A 7 -3.10 25.42 -12.91
C PRO A 7 -3.89 24.96 -11.68
N TYR A 8 -5.01 24.26 -11.88
CA TYR A 8 -5.85 23.75 -10.80
C TYR A 8 -5.16 22.61 -10.05
N ILE A 9 -4.50 21.70 -10.77
CA ILE A 9 -3.71 20.62 -10.16
C ILE A 9 -2.57 21.20 -9.32
N GLN A 10 -1.83 22.18 -9.85
CA GLN A 10 -0.73 22.83 -9.12
C GLN A 10 -1.23 23.54 -7.85
N ALA A 11 -2.35 24.24 -7.92
CA ALA A 11 -2.95 24.90 -6.76
C ALA A 11 -3.41 23.88 -5.70
N ALA A 12 -4.01 22.77 -6.11
CA ALA A 12 -4.41 21.68 -5.21
C ALA A 12 -3.19 21.06 -4.50
N ILE A 13 -2.13 20.77 -5.26
CA ILE A 13 -0.88 20.21 -4.72
C ILE A 13 -0.14 21.20 -3.81
N ALA A 14 -0.17 22.50 -4.13
CA ALA A 14 0.37 23.53 -3.26
C ALA A 14 -0.34 23.53 -1.89
N ALA A 15 -1.67 23.43 -1.87
CA ALA A 15 -2.44 23.33 -0.63
C ALA A 15 -2.13 22.05 0.17
N VAL A 16 -1.91 20.93 -0.51
CA VAL A 16 -1.48 19.68 0.15
C VAL A 16 -0.13 19.86 0.85
N LYS A 17 0.83 20.55 0.22
CA LYS A 17 2.17 20.80 0.75
C LYS A 17 2.22 21.89 1.83
N ASP A 18 1.27 22.82 1.83
CA ASP A 18 1.25 23.97 2.74
C ASP A 18 0.96 23.55 4.19
N GLN A 19 1.99 23.49 5.02
CA GLN A 19 1.87 23.11 6.43
C GLN A 19 1.13 24.14 7.30
N SER A 20 0.90 25.36 6.80
CA SER A 20 0.10 26.36 7.50
C SER A 20 -1.40 26.06 7.44
N LEU A 21 -1.84 25.32 6.42
CA LEU A 21 -3.22 24.84 6.30
C LEU A 21 -3.43 23.59 7.15
N THR A 22 -4.56 23.51 7.84
CA THR A 22 -5.03 22.25 8.42
C THR A 22 -5.32 21.22 7.30
N PRO A 23 -5.30 19.91 7.60
CA PRO A 23 -5.68 18.88 6.62
C PRO A 23 -7.07 19.10 6.00
N GLU A 24 -8.03 19.59 6.79
CA GLU A 24 -9.40 19.89 6.36
C GLU A 24 -9.45 21.08 5.39
N GLU A 25 -8.67 22.14 5.66
CA GLU A 25 -8.54 23.29 4.76
C GLU A 25 -7.86 22.91 3.45
N ALA A 26 -6.80 22.09 3.50
CA ALA A 26 -6.15 21.56 2.31
C ALA A 26 -7.14 20.72 1.48
N ALA A 27 -7.92 19.85 2.14
CA ALA A 27 -8.97 19.06 1.48
C ALA A 27 -10.06 19.96 0.85
N ASN A 28 -10.49 21.03 1.52
CA ASN A 28 -11.41 22.02 0.94
C ASN A 28 -10.85 22.63 -0.35
N LYS A 29 -9.56 23.00 -0.33
CA LYS A 29 -8.89 23.56 -1.50
C LYS A 29 -8.79 22.58 -2.66
N VAL A 30 -8.49 21.31 -2.39
CA VAL A 30 -8.50 20.25 -3.43
C VAL A 30 -9.87 20.14 -4.09
N VAL A 31 -10.96 20.08 -3.30
CA VAL A 31 -12.32 20.01 -3.85
C VAL A 31 -12.68 21.25 -4.65
N GLU A 32 -12.34 22.44 -4.16
CA GLU A 32 -12.56 23.71 -4.85
C GLU A 32 -11.83 23.74 -6.21
N GLN A 33 -10.56 23.37 -6.26
CA GLN A 33 -9.78 23.35 -7.50
C GLN A 33 -10.30 22.32 -8.50
N CYS A 34 -10.73 21.15 -8.04
CA CYS A 34 -11.33 20.13 -8.89
C CYS A 34 -12.63 20.64 -9.53
N ALA A 35 -13.53 21.22 -8.73
CA ALA A 35 -14.80 21.75 -9.23
C ALA A 35 -14.60 22.91 -10.22
N GLN A 36 -13.63 23.79 -9.96
CA GLN A 36 -13.25 24.88 -10.89
C GLN A 36 -12.72 24.32 -12.21
N CYS A 37 -11.87 23.29 -12.16
CA CYS A 37 -11.35 22.61 -13.35
C CYS A 37 -12.49 22.05 -14.21
N VAL A 38 -13.39 21.26 -13.62
CA VAL A 38 -14.55 20.66 -14.30
C VAL A 38 -15.47 21.72 -14.91
N THR A 39 -15.76 22.78 -14.16
CA THR A 39 -16.62 23.88 -14.63
C THR A 39 -15.99 24.60 -15.83
N SER A 40 -14.67 24.82 -15.80
CA SER A 40 -13.96 25.53 -16.88
C SER A 40 -13.96 24.76 -18.21
N LEU A 41 -14.03 23.43 -18.16
CA LEU A 41 -13.99 22.55 -19.34
C LEU A 41 -15.37 22.18 -19.87
N SER A 42 -16.41 22.27 -19.03
CA SER A 42 -17.80 22.05 -19.43
C SER A 42 -18.29 23.00 -20.54
N GLY A 43 -17.58 24.10 -20.81
CA GLY A 43 -17.84 25.03 -21.92
C GLY A 43 -17.05 24.75 -23.22
N ASN A 44 -16.10 23.82 -23.22
CA ASN A 44 -15.19 23.55 -24.35
C ASN A 44 -15.25 22.05 -24.72
N THR A 45 -16.28 21.67 -25.48
CA THR A 45 -16.65 20.29 -25.85
C THR A 45 -15.77 19.66 -26.95
N THR A 46 -14.45 19.55 -26.73
CA THR A 46 -13.56 18.80 -27.65
C THR A 46 -12.79 17.65 -27.00
N GLU A 47 -12.89 17.45 -25.67
CA GLU A 47 -12.34 16.24 -25.04
C GLU A 47 -13.22 15.03 -25.34
N VAL A 48 -12.64 14.04 -26.01
CA VAL A 48 -13.27 12.73 -26.24
C VAL A 48 -13.29 11.99 -24.90
N THR A 49 -14.37 12.09 -24.16
CA THR A 49 -14.61 11.27 -22.99
C THR A 49 -15.33 9.97 -23.40
N GLN A 50 -15.20 8.90 -22.62
CA GLN A 50 -16.11 7.76 -22.78
C GLN A 50 -17.53 8.30 -22.54
N GLY A 51 -18.45 8.02 -23.47
CA GLY A 51 -19.74 8.71 -23.53
C GLY A 51 -20.47 8.74 -22.19
N GLY A 52 -20.54 9.93 -21.57
CA GLY A 52 -21.16 10.17 -20.26
C GLY A 52 -20.21 10.68 -19.18
N ASP A 53 -18.90 10.50 -19.33
CA ASP A 53 -17.92 10.96 -18.34
C ASP A 53 -17.83 12.49 -18.28
N THR A 54 -17.62 13.01 -17.07
CA THR A 54 -17.50 14.44 -16.80
C THR A 54 -16.22 15.01 -17.43
N PRO A 55 -16.32 15.99 -18.35
CA PRO A 55 -15.15 16.56 -19.03
C PRO A 55 -14.08 17.06 -18.07
N GLY A 56 -12.82 16.70 -18.31
CA GLY A 56 -11.66 17.09 -17.51
C GLY A 56 -11.52 16.43 -16.13
N LEU A 57 -12.53 15.73 -15.63
CA LEU A 57 -12.50 15.17 -14.27
C LEU A 57 -11.45 14.05 -14.14
N GLU A 58 -11.41 13.11 -15.09
CA GLU A 58 -10.42 12.04 -15.12
C GLU A 58 -9.00 12.60 -15.14
N SER A 59 -8.72 13.52 -16.07
CA SER A 59 -7.42 14.18 -16.21
C SER A 59 -6.99 14.87 -14.90
N PHE A 60 -7.90 15.62 -14.27
CA PHE A 60 -7.60 16.27 -13.00
C PHE A 60 -7.28 15.26 -11.90
N LEU A 61 -8.18 14.27 -11.68
CA LEU A 61 -8.04 13.31 -10.59
C LEU A 61 -6.80 12.44 -10.76
N TRP A 62 -6.56 11.93 -11.96
CA TRP A 62 -5.40 11.11 -12.28
C TRP A 62 -4.10 11.87 -11.96
N SER A 63 -3.91 13.05 -12.57
CA SER A 63 -2.70 13.84 -12.35
C SER A 63 -2.57 14.35 -10.91
N PHE A 64 -3.68 14.71 -10.25
CA PHE A 64 -3.64 15.08 -8.83
C PHE A 64 -3.14 13.91 -7.97
N TRP A 65 -3.66 12.70 -8.18
CA TRP A 65 -3.24 11.53 -7.42
C TRP A 65 -1.79 11.14 -7.69
N GLU A 66 -1.31 11.23 -8.93
CA GLU A 66 0.10 10.99 -9.27
C GLU A 66 1.01 11.92 -8.45
N HIS A 67 0.71 13.22 -8.45
CA HIS A 67 1.49 14.19 -7.67
C HIS A 67 1.34 14.00 -6.15
N PHE A 68 0.14 13.63 -5.69
CA PHE A 68 -0.12 13.35 -4.28
C PHE A 68 0.70 12.16 -3.77
N VAL A 69 0.71 11.07 -4.54
CA VAL A 69 1.50 9.86 -4.23
C VAL A 69 2.99 10.15 -4.36
N LYS A 70 3.41 10.97 -5.33
CA LYS A 70 4.81 11.39 -5.46
C LYS A 70 5.32 12.12 -4.21
N ILE A 71 4.49 12.93 -3.56
CA ILE A 71 4.86 13.54 -2.26
C ILE A 71 5.10 12.44 -1.21
N ALA A 72 4.25 11.42 -1.15
CA ALA A 72 4.41 10.32 -0.20
C ALA A 72 5.69 9.51 -0.47
N GLN A 73 6.04 9.30 -1.74
CA GLN A 73 7.27 8.63 -2.17
C GLN A 73 8.52 9.45 -1.81
N ASP A 74 8.50 10.76 -2.05
CA ASP A 74 9.68 11.63 -1.86
C ASP A 74 9.96 11.92 -0.37
N ASP A 75 8.91 12.11 0.42
CA ASP A 75 8.99 12.60 1.79
C ASP A 75 8.10 11.81 2.77
N GLY A 76 8.74 10.90 3.50
CA GLY A 76 8.08 10.11 4.57
C GLY A 76 7.52 10.96 5.72
N SER A 77 8.02 12.17 5.94
CA SER A 77 7.52 13.06 6.99
C SER A 77 6.10 13.59 6.70
N MET A 78 5.70 13.59 5.43
CA MET A 78 4.38 14.05 4.99
C MET A 78 3.28 13.00 5.16
N HIS A 79 3.62 11.72 5.43
CA HIS A 79 2.64 10.62 5.45
C HIS A 79 1.45 10.85 6.38
N ASP A 80 1.67 11.36 7.59
CA ASP A 80 0.57 11.61 8.55
C ASP A 80 -0.35 12.74 8.07
N ARG A 81 0.23 13.79 7.47
CA ARG A 81 -0.55 14.88 6.89
C ARG A 81 -1.37 14.39 5.71
N LEU A 82 -0.75 13.66 4.78
CA LEU A 82 -1.41 13.10 3.61
C LEU A 82 -2.57 12.16 4.00
N ALA A 83 -2.35 11.29 5.00
CA ALA A 83 -3.40 10.42 5.52
C ALA A 83 -4.59 11.23 6.08
N ARG A 84 -4.34 12.30 6.84
CA ARG A 84 -5.40 13.17 7.37
C ARG A 84 -6.15 13.93 6.27
N ILE A 85 -5.45 14.38 5.22
CA ILE A 85 -6.08 15.02 4.06
C ILE A 85 -6.99 14.02 3.34
N LEU A 86 -6.55 12.78 3.13
CA LEU A 86 -7.40 11.74 2.53
C LEU A 86 -8.63 11.43 3.40
N ALA A 87 -8.47 11.35 4.72
CA ALA A 87 -9.59 11.18 5.63
C ALA A 87 -10.58 12.35 5.54
N ALA A 88 -10.08 13.58 5.47
CA ALA A 88 -10.90 14.78 5.31
C ALA A 88 -11.59 14.83 3.94
N LEU A 89 -10.95 14.38 2.86
CA LEU A 89 -11.58 14.22 1.55
C LEU A 89 -12.70 13.17 1.61
N LYS A 90 -12.45 11.99 2.18
CA LYS A 90 -13.48 10.95 2.34
C LYS A 90 -14.71 11.46 3.11
N ALA A 91 -14.49 12.25 4.16
CA ALA A 91 -15.58 12.81 4.96
C ALA A 91 -16.50 13.76 4.17
N LYS A 92 -16.07 14.27 3.01
CA LYS A 92 -16.90 15.11 2.13
C LYS A 92 -17.94 14.31 1.35
N GLY A 93 -17.77 13.00 1.19
CA GLY A 93 -18.69 12.17 0.42
C GLY A 93 -18.86 12.67 -1.00
N SER A 94 -20.08 13.05 -1.37
CA SER A 94 -20.43 13.60 -2.69
C SER A 94 -20.43 15.13 -2.76
N GLN A 95 -19.95 15.84 -1.74
CA GLN A 95 -19.95 17.30 -1.73
C GLN A 95 -19.13 17.87 -2.91
N GLY A 96 -19.78 18.66 -3.76
CA GLY A 96 -19.16 19.26 -4.95
C GLY A 96 -19.00 18.30 -6.14
N CYS A 97 -19.59 17.10 -6.08
CA CYS A 97 -19.55 16.09 -7.12
C CYS A 97 -20.92 15.97 -7.83
N ASP A 98 -21.39 17.05 -8.45
CA ASP A 98 -22.71 17.09 -9.09
C ASP A 98 -22.73 16.20 -10.35
N ASP A 99 -23.33 15.02 -10.22
CA ASP A 99 -23.44 13.99 -11.27
C ASP A 99 -22.10 13.65 -11.94
N TRP A 100 -21.01 13.71 -11.16
CA TRP A 100 -19.67 13.40 -11.65
C TRP A 100 -19.56 11.93 -12.05
N LEU A 101 -19.07 11.70 -13.26
CA LEU A 101 -18.85 10.38 -13.84
C LEU A 101 -17.40 10.23 -14.30
N VAL A 102 -16.78 9.11 -13.94
CA VAL A 102 -15.47 8.69 -14.43
C VAL A 102 -15.56 7.20 -14.77
N TRP A 103 -15.17 6.83 -15.99
CA TRP A 103 -15.29 5.48 -16.52
C TRP A 103 -16.71 4.90 -16.38
N GLY A 104 -17.71 5.75 -16.64
CA GLY A 104 -19.13 5.42 -16.55
C GLY A 104 -19.66 5.19 -15.13
N SER A 105 -18.87 5.47 -14.09
CA SER A 105 -19.23 5.26 -12.69
C SER A 105 -19.32 6.58 -11.91
N PRO A 106 -20.25 6.71 -10.93
CA PRO A 106 -20.30 7.88 -10.06
C PRO A 106 -18.97 8.11 -9.35
N ALA A 107 -18.45 9.32 -9.47
CA ALA A 107 -17.21 9.74 -8.82
C ALA A 107 -17.52 10.57 -7.57
N THR A 108 -17.02 10.12 -6.42
CA THR A 108 -17.15 10.84 -5.14
C THR A 108 -15.79 10.97 -4.45
N TRP A 109 -15.70 11.92 -3.51
CA TRP A 109 -14.56 12.01 -2.59
C TRP A 109 -14.62 10.92 -1.51
N GLY A 110 -15.81 10.41 -1.18
CA GLY A 110 -16.00 9.30 -0.24
C GLY A 110 -15.26 8.03 -0.66
N ASP A 111 -15.28 7.73 -1.95
CA ASP A 111 -14.63 6.57 -2.54
C ASP A 111 -13.20 6.84 -3.02
N LEU A 112 -12.74 8.09 -2.95
CA LEU A 112 -11.44 8.54 -3.50
C LEU A 112 -11.26 8.08 -4.94
N SER A 113 -12.20 8.47 -5.80
CA SER A 113 -12.25 8.05 -7.20
C SER A 113 -10.91 8.22 -7.91
N LEU A 114 -10.47 7.19 -8.64
CA LEU A 114 -9.15 7.02 -9.28
C LEU A 114 -7.92 6.91 -8.37
N PHE A 115 -8.03 7.08 -7.05
CA PHE A 115 -6.86 6.93 -6.16
C PHE A 115 -6.25 5.53 -6.27
N ARG A 116 -7.07 4.47 -6.14
CA ARG A 116 -6.61 3.08 -6.20
C ARG A 116 -5.95 2.72 -7.54
N PRO A 117 -6.57 2.99 -8.72
CA PRO A 117 -5.91 2.83 -10.01
C PRO A 117 -4.53 3.50 -10.08
N VAL A 118 -4.41 4.75 -9.63
CA VAL A 118 -3.12 5.47 -9.65
C VAL A 118 -2.11 4.81 -8.71
N THR A 119 -2.49 4.49 -7.48
CA THR A 119 -1.57 3.80 -6.54
C THR A 119 -1.13 2.43 -7.06
N ARG A 120 -1.95 1.74 -7.88
CA ARG A 120 -1.59 0.45 -8.47
C ARG A 120 -0.46 0.59 -9.48
N GLU A 121 -0.47 1.63 -10.31
CA GLU A 121 0.61 1.87 -11.27
C GLU A 121 1.95 2.12 -10.56
N GLU A 122 1.90 2.73 -9.38
CA GLU A 122 3.06 2.95 -8.51
C GLU A 122 3.51 1.70 -7.75
N MET A 123 2.75 0.59 -7.82
CA MET A 123 3.04 -0.68 -7.13
C MET A 123 3.82 -1.69 -8.00
N ASN A 124 4.47 -1.22 -9.07
CA ASN A 124 5.25 -2.03 -10.01
C ASN A 124 6.74 -2.20 -9.63
N GLY A 125 7.14 -1.82 -8.41
CA GLY A 125 8.52 -1.91 -7.92
C GLY A 125 9.42 -0.73 -8.35
N PRO A 126 10.68 -0.71 -7.90
CA PRO A 126 11.61 0.36 -8.19
C PRO A 126 12.12 0.31 -9.63
N ASN A 127 11.53 1.13 -10.51
CA ASN A 127 11.90 1.21 -11.93
C ASN A 127 12.33 2.63 -12.30
N PRO A 128 13.52 3.09 -11.87
CA PRO A 128 13.99 4.44 -12.19
C PRO A 128 14.22 4.61 -13.69
N SER A 129 13.94 5.82 -14.17
CA SER A 129 14.37 6.31 -15.48
C SER A 129 15.46 7.37 -15.30
N LEU A 130 16.36 7.46 -16.28
CA LEU A 130 17.40 8.49 -16.31
C LEU A 130 17.49 9.04 -17.74
N GLU A 131 17.54 10.36 -17.87
CA GLU A 131 17.63 11.01 -19.17
C GLU A 131 18.83 10.48 -19.96
N GLY A 132 18.61 10.10 -21.21
CA GLY A 132 19.64 9.50 -22.07
C GLY A 132 19.88 7.99 -21.89
N HIS A 133 19.18 7.31 -20.97
CA HIS A 133 19.36 5.88 -20.69
C HIS A 133 18.14 4.98 -21.01
N GLY A 134 17.19 5.46 -21.81
CA GLY A 134 15.98 4.72 -22.17
C GLY A 134 14.88 4.79 -21.09
N TYR A 135 13.80 4.02 -21.29
CA TYR A 135 12.64 4.06 -20.39
C TYR A 135 12.90 3.46 -19.01
N TYR A 136 13.71 2.41 -18.92
CA TYR A 136 14.06 1.74 -17.66
C TYR A 136 15.55 1.39 -17.61
N LEU A 137 16.15 1.65 -16.46
CA LEU A 137 17.52 1.24 -16.19
C LEU A 137 17.59 -0.29 -15.96
N ASP A 138 18.70 -0.89 -16.37
CA ASP A 138 18.94 -2.33 -16.19
C ASP A 138 19.15 -2.67 -14.69
N LYS A 139 18.13 -3.29 -14.10
CA LYS A 139 18.18 -3.76 -12.72
C LYS A 139 18.93 -5.08 -12.53
N SER A 140 19.32 -5.78 -13.60
CA SER A 140 19.97 -7.09 -13.48
C SER A 140 21.45 -7.05 -13.07
N THR A 141 22.08 -5.87 -13.08
CA THR A 141 23.51 -5.76 -12.75
C THR A 141 23.77 -6.01 -11.26
N PRO A 142 24.89 -6.63 -10.87
CA PRO A 142 25.21 -6.87 -9.46
C PRO A 142 25.25 -5.61 -8.60
N ARG A 143 25.65 -4.46 -9.17
CA ARG A 143 25.71 -3.19 -8.42
C ARG A 143 24.34 -2.59 -8.19
N THR A 144 23.46 -2.63 -9.18
CA THR A 144 22.08 -2.14 -9.02
C THR A 144 21.30 -3.02 -8.05
N GLN A 145 21.49 -4.33 -8.11
CA GLN A 145 20.98 -5.28 -7.10
C GLN A 145 21.51 -4.99 -5.68
N ALA A 146 22.80 -4.69 -5.55
CA ALA A 146 23.41 -4.33 -4.26
C ALA A 146 22.78 -3.07 -3.65
N VAL A 147 22.59 -2.01 -4.46
CA VAL A 147 21.94 -0.77 -4.02
C VAL A 147 20.47 -1.01 -3.64
N LEU A 148 19.72 -1.75 -4.46
CA LEU A 148 18.34 -2.13 -4.15
C LEU A 148 18.23 -2.96 -2.87
N SER A 149 19.26 -3.76 -2.55
CA SER A 149 19.38 -4.52 -1.31
C SER A 149 19.75 -3.69 -0.08
N GLY A 150 20.05 -2.40 -0.25
CA GLY A 150 20.35 -1.45 0.83
C GLY A 150 21.81 -0.97 0.92
N ASP A 151 22.68 -1.34 -0.03
CA ASP A 151 24.04 -0.82 -0.07
C ASP A 151 24.03 0.67 -0.50
N LEU A 152 24.98 1.46 0.00
CA LEU A 152 25.09 2.87 -0.38
C LEU A 152 25.52 2.98 -1.85
N PRO A 153 24.90 3.88 -2.64
CA PRO A 153 25.34 4.10 -4.01
C PRO A 153 26.75 4.71 -4.02
N ALA A 154 27.57 4.31 -4.98
CA ALA A 154 28.80 5.01 -5.31
C ALA A 154 28.49 6.41 -5.90
N ASN A 155 29.54 7.14 -6.31
CA ASN A 155 29.37 8.39 -7.06
C ASN A 155 28.99 8.13 -8.54
N ASP A 156 28.02 7.24 -8.76
CA ASP A 156 27.50 6.83 -10.05
C ASP A 156 26.03 7.30 -10.19
N PRO A 157 25.64 7.96 -11.30
CA PRO A 157 24.26 8.44 -11.49
C PRO A 157 23.20 7.33 -11.52
N VAL A 158 23.51 6.17 -12.07
CA VAL A 158 22.58 5.03 -12.16
C VAL A 158 22.36 4.44 -10.77
N GLU A 159 23.43 4.21 -10.01
CA GLU A 159 23.33 3.75 -8.62
C GLU A 159 22.52 4.73 -7.75
N ARG A 160 22.72 6.05 -7.91
CA ARG A 160 21.91 7.06 -7.19
C ARG A 160 20.43 7.03 -7.58
N ALA A 161 20.11 6.81 -8.85
CA ALA A 161 18.73 6.68 -9.30
C ALA A 161 18.04 5.45 -8.68
N PHE A 162 18.75 4.30 -8.60
CA PHE A 162 18.24 3.12 -7.90
C PHE A 162 18.10 3.33 -6.40
N ALA A 163 19.05 4.00 -5.75
CA ALA A 163 18.95 4.31 -4.32
C ALA A 163 17.72 5.19 -4.02
N GLN A 164 17.45 6.18 -4.88
CA GLN A 164 16.27 7.03 -4.78
C GLN A 164 14.99 6.24 -5.03
N SER A 165 14.92 5.43 -6.10
CA SER A 165 13.74 4.61 -6.40
C SER A 165 13.45 3.58 -5.31
N ARG A 166 14.49 2.98 -4.70
CA ARG A 166 14.36 2.13 -3.50
C ARG A 166 13.71 2.89 -2.35
N LYS A 167 14.16 4.11 -2.06
CA LYS A 167 13.58 4.96 -1.01
C LYS A 167 12.11 5.25 -1.29
N GLU A 168 11.78 5.64 -2.51
CA GLU A 168 10.41 5.92 -2.96
C GLU A 168 9.51 4.69 -2.80
N TRP A 169 10.00 3.52 -3.19
CA TRP A 169 9.30 2.24 -3.04
C TRP A 169 8.96 1.89 -1.58
N LEU A 170 9.93 2.04 -0.67
CA LEU A 170 9.73 1.81 0.77
C LEU A 170 8.78 2.83 1.38
N ASN A 171 8.86 4.09 0.95
CA ASN A 171 7.96 5.15 1.39
C ASN A 171 6.53 4.92 0.91
N MET A 172 6.33 4.48 -0.34
CA MET A 172 5.01 4.16 -0.87
C MET A 172 4.34 3.03 -0.08
N ASN A 173 5.07 1.94 0.17
CA ASN A 173 4.58 0.83 0.97
C ASN A 173 4.27 1.25 2.42
N THR A 174 5.13 2.08 3.02
CA THR A 174 4.88 2.66 4.36
C THR A 174 3.59 3.47 4.38
N PHE A 175 3.36 4.28 3.35
CA PHE A 175 2.18 5.13 3.23
C PHE A 175 0.90 4.30 3.07
N LEU A 176 0.86 3.36 2.13
CA LEU A 176 -0.31 2.47 1.93
C LEU A 176 -0.62 1.62 3.16
N ALA A 177 0.40 1.04 3.80
CA ALA A 177 0.21 0.30 5.04
C ALA A 177 -0.40 1.17 6.14
N LYS A 178 -0.01 2.45 6.21
CA LYS A 178 -0.57 3.41 7.16
C LYS A 178 -2.02 3.75 6.83
N LEU A 179 -2.36 3.99 5.57
CA LEU A 179 -3.76 4.24 5.15
C LEU A 179 -4.67 3.09 5.55
N TRP A 180 -4.20 1.85 5.39
CA TRP A 180 -4.96 0.68 5.80
C TRP A 180 -5.06 0.54 7.31
N ALA A 181 -3.97 0.72 8.04
CA ALA A 181 -3.97 0.67 9.50
C ALA A 181 -4.92 1.72 10.13
N LEU A 182 -5.16 2.85 9.43
CA LEU A 182 -6.03 3.94 9.85
C LEU A 182 -7.47 3.84 9.32
N ASP A 183 -7.84 2.75 8.64
CA ASP A 183 -9.18 2.57 8.04
C ASP A 183 -9.55 3.65 7.00
N ILE A 184 -8.56 4.24 6.33
CA ILE A 184 -8.78 5.28 5.30
C ILE A 184 -9.02 4.63 3.93
N VAL A 185 -8.11 3.72 3.54
CA VAL A 185 -8.21 2.95 2.30
C VAL A 185 -7.98 1.49 2.62
N ASP A 186 -8.77 0.60 2.02
CA ASP A 186 -8.63 -0.84 2.24
C ASP A 186 -7.52 -1.41 1.34
N GLU A 187 -6.34 -1.65 1.93
CA GLU A 187 -5.15 -2.15 1.24
C GLU A 187 -4.75 -3.56 1.67
N HIS A 188 -5.72 -4.36 2.14
CA HIS A 188 -5.45 -5.76 2.49
C HIS A 188 -4.86 -6.55 1.32
N PHE A 189 -5.19 -6.18 0.08
CA PHE A 189 -4.62 -6.74 -1.13
C PHE A 189 -3.09 -6.57 -1.17
N TYR A 190 -2.58 -5.33 -1.02
CA TYR A 190 -1.13 -5.12 -1.05
C TYR A 190 -0.44 -5.73 0.15
N GLY A 191 -1.07 -5.69 1.33
CA GLY A 191 -0.53 -6.35 2.52
C GLY A 191 -0.24 -7.84 2.29
N ILE A 192 -1.15 -8.58 1.63
CA ILE A 192 -0.94 -10.01 1.39
C ILE A 192 0.07 -10.25 0.27
N VAL A 193 0.00 -9.46 -0.81
CA VAL A 193 0.91 -9.57 -1.96
C VAL A 193 2.36 -9.32 -1.54
N MET A 194 2.62 -8.30 -0.72
CA MET A 194 3.96 -8.00 -0.23
C MET A 194 4.51 -9.10 0.70
N MET A 195 3.67 -9.67 1.57
CA MET A 195 4.08 -10.77 2.43
C MET A 195 4.41 -12.04 1.64
N ARG A 196 3.55 -12.43 0.68
CA ARG A 196 3.79 -13.63 -0.11
C ARG A 196 5.01 -13.49 -1.00
N THR A 197 5.21 -12.35 -1.66
CA THR A 197 6.32 -12.16 -2.59
C THR A 197 7.64 -12.00 -1.86
N GLY A 198 7.67 -11.31 -0.72
CA GLY A 198 8.89 -11.06 0.04
C GLY A 198 9.35 -12.24 0.91
N LEU A 199 8.44 -13.10 1.37
CA LEU A 199 8.77 -14.13 2.36
C LEU A 199 8.59 -15.56 1.85
N GLU A 200 7.51 -15.87 1.13
CA GLU A 200 7.18 -17.28 0.82
C GLU A 200 8.10 -17.97 -0.19
N PRO A 201 8.83 -17.27 -1.08
CA PRO A 201 9.93 -17.87 -1.85
C PRO A 201 11.08 -18.38 -0.97
N LEU A 202 11.22 -17.88 0.26
CA LEU A 202 12.27 -18.29 1.18
C LEU A 202 11.98 -19.70 1.72
N SER A 203 13.02 -20.52 1.82
CA SER A 203 12.92 -21.88 2.34
C SER A 203 13.14 -21.92 3.85
N VAL A 204 12.21 -22.57 4.55
CA VAL A 204 12.17 -22.82 6.01
C VAL A 204 13.36 -23.69 6.51
N GLN A 205 14.18 -24.23 5.60
CA GLN A 205 15.25 -25.19 5.91
C GLN A 205 16.61 -24.86 5.27
N SER A 206 16.74 -23.73 4.57
CA SER A 206 17.98 -23.41 3.86
C SER A 206 18.87 -22.48 4.68
N THR A 207 19.95 -23.01 5.25
CA THR A 207 21.10 -22.22 5.74
C THR A 207 21.89 -21.57 4.61
N HIS A 208 21.42 -21.68 3.37
CA HIS A 208 22.00 -21.04 2.20
C HIS A 208 20.99 -19.99 1.72
N GLY A 209 21.50 -18.79 1.41
CA GLY A 209 20.72 -17.74 0.76
C GLY A 209 19.96 -18.30 -0.46
N PRO A 210 18.88 -17.62 -0.89
CA PRO A 210 17.95 -18.14 -1.87
C PRO A 210 18.72 -18.76 -3.04
N SER A 211 18.52 -20.07 -3.26
CA SER A 211 19.05 -20.73 -4.44
C SER A 211 18.59 -19.90 -5.63
N ALA A 212 19.53 -19.50 -6.49
CA ALA A 212 19.29 -18.63 -7.65
C ALA A 212 18.23 -19.15 -8.66
N ASN A 213 17.57 -20.28 -8.36
CA ASN A 213 16.54 -20.94 -9.16
C ASN A 213 15.17 -21.01 -8.46
N VAL A 214 14.90 -20.25 -7.39
CA VAL A 214 13.50 -20.03 -6.98
C VAL A 214 12.87 -19.17 -8.08
N GLY A 215 12.09 -19.85 -8.93
CA GLY A 215 11.65 -19.39 -10.24
C GLY A 215 11.24 -17.93 -10.24
N SER A 216 11.80 -17.20 -11.20
CA SER A 216 11.37 -15.88 -11.69
C SER A 216 10.19 -15.31 -10.90
N THR A 217 10.47 -14.63 -9.80
CA THR A 217 9.55 -13.56 -9.41
C THR A 217 9.47 -12.67 -10.64
N GLU A 218 8.26 -12.35 -11.12
CA GLU A 218 8.04 -11.48 -12.29
C GLU A 218 8.77 -10.13 -12.16
N THR A 219 9.26 -9.82 -10.95
CA THR A 219 10.11 -8.69 -10.62
C THR A 219 11.57 -9.14 -10.44
N ASP A 220 12.52 -8.59 -11.20
CA ASP A 220 13.98 -8.77 -10.95
C ASP A 220 14.48 -8.01 -9.69
N ASP A 221 13.65 -7.91 -8.65
CA ASP A 221 13.98 -7.18 -7.43
C ASP A 221 14.68 -8.11 -6.42
N PRO A 222 15.67 -7.62 -5.65
CA PRO A 222 16.40 -8.48 -4.73
C PRO A 222 15.49 -8.94 -3.57
N PRO A 223 15.63 -10.18 -3.08
CA PRO A 223 14.88 -10.71 -1.95
C PRO A 223 14.92 -9.81 -0.71
N GLU A 224 16.07 -9.17 -0.44
CA GLU A 224 16.26 -8.24 0.67
C GLU A 224 15.23 -7.11 0.68
N LEU A 225 14.94 -6.52 -0.50
CA LEU A 225 13.96 -5.45 -0.62
C LEU A 225 12.55 -5.96 -0.32
N GLY A 226 12.20 -7.15 -0.83
CA GLY A 226 10.91 -7.79 -0.56
C GLY A 226 10.70 -8.07 0.93
N ILE A 227 11.73 -8.57 1.62
CA ILE A 227 11.69 -8.81 3.07
C ILE A 227 11.48 -7.50 3.85
N GLU A 228 12.19 -6.44 3.48
CA GLU A 228 12.04 -5.13 4.14
C GLU A 228 10.63 -4.56 3.96
N VAL A 229 10.06 -4.68 2.76
CA VAL A 229 8.69 -4.25 2.49
C VAL A 229 7.69 -5.06 3.33
N ALA A 230 7.81 -6.39 3.35
CA ALA A 230 6.97 -7.24 4.19
C ALA A 230 7.07 -6.83 5.68
N ALA A 231 8.28 -6.54 6.17
CA ALA A 231 8.51 -6.07 7.53
C ALA A 231 7.84 -4.70 7.81
N LEU A 232 7.82 -3.77 6.84
CA LEU A 232 7.10 -2.50 6.97
C LEU A 232 5.60 -2.72 7.17
N TRP A 233 4.98 -3.60 6.39
CA TRP A 233 3.55 -3.94 6.54
C TRP A 233 3.25 -4.55 7.91
N VAL A 234 4.08 -5.48 8.40
CA VAL A 234 3.93 -6.02 9.77
C VAL A 234 4.08 -4.94 10.84
N LYS A 235 5.08 -4.06 10.69
CA LYS A 235 5.36 -2.98 11.64
C LYS A 235 4.18 -2.01 11.77
N ILE A 236 3.55 -1.65 10.64
CA ILE A 236 2.55 -0.59 10.56
C ILE A 236 1.14 -1.16 10.68
N ALA A 237 0.81 -2.15 9.86
CA ALA A 237 -0.53 -2.72 9.73
C ALA A 237 -0.68 -4.12 10.36
N GLY A 238 0.36 -4.67 10.99
CA GLY A 238 0.37 -6.07 11.46
C GLY A 238 -0.79 -6.45 12.39
N ALA A 239 -1.29 -5.53 13.22
CA ALA A 239 -2.46 -5.79 14.06
C ALA A 239 -3.73 -6.02 13.22
N LYS A 240 -3.91 -5.21 12.18
CA LYS A 240 -5.02 -5.32 11.23
C LYS A 240 -4.86 -6.56 10.34
N MET A 241 -3.64 -6.83 9.86
CA MET A 241 -3.31 -8.06 9.11
C MET A 241 -3.63 -9.32 9.91
N HIS A 242 -3.20 -9.38 11.18
CA HIS A 242 -3.45 -10.52 12.06
C HIS A 242 -4.94 -10.70 12.38
N ALA A 243 -5.74 -9.62 12.36
CA ALA A 243 -7.18 -9.67 12.54
C ALA A 243 -7.95 -9.98 11.25
N CYS A 244 -7.37 -9.69 10.08
CA CYS A 244 -7.97 -9.90 8.76
C CYS A 244 -8.24 -11.39 8.51
N ARG A 245 -9.37 -11.70 7.87
CA ARG A 245 -9.77 -13.06 7.51
C ARG A 245 -10.20 -13.19 6.05
N GLU A 246 -9.86 -12.20 5.23
CA GLU A 246 -10.18 -12.20 3.80
C GLU A 246 -9.54 -13.41 3.11
N ILE A 247 -10.35 -14.11 2.33
CA ILE A 247 -9.93 -15.19 1.43
C ILE A 247 -9.92 -14.61 0.02
N LEU A 248 -8.75 -14.67 -0.60
CA LEU A 248 -8.34 -13.95 -1.80
C LEU A 248 -7.86 -14.94 -2.88
N GLY A 249 -8.51 -16.10 -2.97
CA GLY A 249 -8.22 -17.14 -3.96
C GLY A 249 -9.08 -18.40 -3.78
N PRO A 250 -8.95 -19.37 -4.70
CA PRO A 250 -9.78 -20.58 -4.70
C PRO A 250 -9.54 -21.50 -3.50
N LYS A 251 -8.34 -21.55 -2.90
CA LYS A 251 -8.11 -22.36 -1.70
C LYS A 251 -8.78 -21.71 -0.49
N GLY A 252 -9.85 -22.33 0.01
CA GLY A 252 -10.66 -21.81 1.11
C GLY A 252 -11.92 -21.06 0.67
N ASN A 253 -12.09 -20.81 -0.64
CA ASN A 253 -13.33 -20.28 -1.21
C ASN A 253 -13.73 -21.06 -2.49
N PRO A 254 -14.60 -22.07 -2.38
CA PRO A 254 -15.05 -22.87 -3.53
C PRO A 254 -15.80 -22.07 -4.61
N ASN A 255 -16.30 -20.88 -4.28
CA ASN A 255 -17.05 -20.01 -5.21
C ASN A 255 -16.17 -18.93 -5.85
N TRP A 256 -14.85 -19.04 -5.71
CA TRP A 256 -13.91 -18.06 -6.27
C TRP A 256 -14.00 -18.01 -7.80
N GLN A 257 -14.18 -16.82 -8.36
CA GLN A 257 -14.32 -16.66 -9.81
C GLN A 257 -12.95 -16.67 -10.49
N ALA A 258 -12.80 -17.47 -11.55
CA ALA A 258 -11.52 -17.67 -12.23
C ALA A 258 -10.91 -16.39 -12.83
N ASN A 259 -11.74 -15.42 -13.21
CA ASN A 259 -11.32 -14.15 -13.81
C ASN A 259 -10.85 -13.09 -12.79
N GLN A 260 -10.92 -13.35 -11.48
CA GLN A 260 -10.50 -12.41 -10.44
C GLN A 260 -9.00 -12.53 -10.08
N GLY A 261 -8.27 -13.43 -10.73
CA GLY A 261 -6.92 -13.82 -10.30
C GLY A 261 -6.94 -14.51 -8.94
N ALA A 262 -5.78 -14.74 -8.31
CA ALA A 262 -5.70 -15.33 -6.97
C ALA A 262 -4.61 -14.61 -6.16
N PRO A 263 -4.83 -13.35 -5.74
CA PRO A 263 -3.80 -12.56 -5.07
C PRO A 263 -3.38 -13.13 -3.71
N GLY A 264 -4.28 -13.86 -3.05
CA GLY A 264 -4.01 -14.61 -1.84
C GLY A 264 -3.31 -15.95 -2.05
N SER A 265 -3.02 -16.39 -3.29
CA SER A 265 -2.29 -17.64 -3.50
C SER A 265 -0.88 -17.60 -2.89
N SER A 266 -0.21 -18.76 -2.82
CA SER A 266 1.14 -18.80 -2.26
C SER A 266 2.20 -18.20 -3.18
N GLY A 267 3.18 -17.51 -2.60
CA GLY A 267 4.42 -17.13 -3.26
C GLY A 267 5.51 -18.21 -3.23
N GLY A 268 5.26 -19.41 -2.68
CA GLY A 268 6.23 -20.49 -2.63
C GLY A 268 5.89 -21.56 -1.59
N THR A 269 6.32 -21.35 -0.35
CA THR A 269 6.29 -22.36 0.72
C THR A 269 4.96 -22.52 1.46
N TRP A 270 3.92 -21.74 1.11
CA TRP A 270 2.60 -21.85 1.73
C TRP A 270 1.67 -22.75 0.91
N ASP A 271 0.97 -23.69 1.55
CA ASP A 271 0.08 -24.62 0.85
C ASP A 271 -1.39 -24.53 1.29
N GLY A 272 -1.69 -23.80 2.37
CA GLY A 272 -3.01 -23.65 2.96
C GLY A 272 -3.94 -22.65 2.24
N VAL A 273 -4.81 -21.99 3.01
CA VAL A 273 -5.86 -21.06 2.52
C VAL A 273 -5.25 -19.87 1.77
N ASP A 274 -5.83 -19.51 0.63
CA ASP A 274 -5.42 -18.39 -0.20
C ASP A 274 -5.90 -17.07 0.43
N GLY A 275 -5.26 -16.61 1.49
CA GLY A 275 -5.71 -15.41 2.20
C GLY A 275 -5.04 -15.18 3.54
N TYR A 276 -5.68 -14.38 4.36
CA TYR A 276 -5.28 -14.13 5.74
C TYR A 276 -5.76 -15.26 6.66
N HIS A 277 -4.87 -16.25 6.89
CA HIS A 277 -5.13 -17.37 7.78
C HIS A 277 -4.21 -17.34 9.02
N PRO A 278 -4.68 -17.70 10.24
CA PRO A 278 -3.83 -17.76 11.43
C PRO A 278 -2.57 -18.61 11.26
N ASP A 279 -2.69 -19.76 10.58
CA ASP A 279 -1.52 -20.63 10.33
C ASP A 279 -0.54 -19.99 9.34
N ARG A 280 -1.02 -19.19 8.39
CA ARG A 280 -0.15 -18.43 7.47
C ARG A 280 0.59 -17.31 8.19
N TRP A 281 -0.06 -16.69 9.18
CA TRP A 281 0.59 -15.73 10.06
C TRP A 281 1.73 -16.37 10.88
N ALA A 282 1.50 -17.60 11.40
CA ALA A 282 2.55 -18.37 12.06
C ALA A 282 3.69 -18.73 11.10
N HIS A 283 3.37 -19.11 9.86
CA HIS A 283 4.33 -19.37 8.79
C HIS A 283 5.23 -18.15 8.49
N TRP A 284 4.64 -16.99 8.23
CA TRP A 284 5.41 -15.75 7.98
C TRP A 284 6.30 -15.38 9.17
N LYS A 285 5.82 -15.59 10.40
CA LYS A 285 6.61 -15.35 11.61
C LYS A 285 7.82 -16.29 11.71
N GLN A 286 7.67 -17.55 11.32
CA GLN A 286 8.77 -18.50 11.23
C GLN A 286 9.81 -18.04 10.19
N LEU A 287 9.37 -17.66 8.99
CA LEU A 287 10.25 -17.14 7.94
C LEU A 287 11.05 -15.91 8.41
N PHE A 288 10.41 -14.94 9.06
CA PHE A 288 11.14 -13.81 9.64
C PHE A 288 12.13 -14.22 10.73
N SER A 289 11.82 -15.25 11.52
CA SER A 289 12.72 -15.75 12.57
C SER A 289 13.99 -16.35 11.98
N GLU A 290 13.88 -17.05 10.86
CA GLU A 290 15.03 -17.59 10.13
C GLU A 290 15.85 -16.50 9.46
N VAL A 291 15.19 -15.53 8.81
CA VAL A 291 15.89 -14.35 8.25
C VAL A 291 16.65 -13.60 9.34
N ALA A 292 16.06 -13.43 10.52
CA ALA A 292 16.68 -12.76 11.66
C ALA A 292 17.94 -13.46 12.19
N GLN A 293 18.10 -14.77 11.92
CA GLN A 293 19.22 -15.61 12.36
C GLN A 293 20.19 -15.96 11.22
N GLY A 294 19.79 -15.71 9.96
CA GLY A 294 20.56 -16.05 8.77
C GLY A 294 21.68 -15.07 8.44
N ASN A 295 22.45 -15.39 7.41
CA ASN A 295 23.51 -14.53 6.88
C ASN A 295 22.94 -13.55 5.85
N TRP A 296 22.21 -12.53 6.33
CA TRP A 296 21.62 -11.46 5.52
C TRP A 296 22.28 -10.12 5.83
N ARG A 297 22.00 -9.12 4.99
CA ARG A 297 22.39 -7.72 5.27
C ARG A 297 21.74 -7.23 6.57
N ARG A 298 22.39 -6.23 7.18
CA ARG A 298 22.00 -5.70 8.50
C ARG A 298 20.57 -5.14 8.52
N ASN A 299 20.20 -4.35 7.52
CA ASN A 299 18.84 -3.81 7.36
C ASN A 299 17.78 -4.92 7.36
N VAL A 300 18.05 -6.04 6.69
CA VAL A 300 17.13 -7.18 6.58
C VAL A 300 17.02 -7.94 7.90
N THR A 301 18.14 -8.27 8.54
CA THR A 301 18.13 -8.96 9.84
C THR A 301 17.46 -8.13 10.93
N GLU A 302 17.74 -6.82 11.01
CA GLU A 302 17.10 -5.91 11.97
C GLU A 302 15.59 -5.76 11.70
N ALA A 303 15.18 -5.62 10.43
CA ALA A 303 13.76 -5.55 10.05
C ALA A 303 12.99 -6.84 10.40
N ALA A 304 13.62 -8.01 10.17
CA ALA A 304 13.04 -9.30 10.51
C ALA A 304 12.90 -9.48 12.03
N GLN A 305 13.93 -9.13 12.82
CA GLN A 305 13.88 -9.18 14.29
C GLN A 305 12.78 -8.28 14.87
N ALA A 306 12.65 -7.07 14.33
CA ALA A 306 11.58 -6.15 14.71
C ALA A 306 10.19 -6.72 14.37
N SER A 307 10.06 -7.37 13.22
CA SER A 307 8.82 -8.02 12.79
C SER A 307 8.42 -9.17 13.70
N VAL A 308 9.34 -10.09 14.01
CA VAL A 308 9.09 -11.19 14.97
C VAL A 308 8.57 -10.65 16.31
N SER A 309 9.25 -9.63 16.84
CA SER A 309 8.86 -8.98 18.11
C SER A 309 7.43 -8.40 18.05
N ARG A 310 7.08 -7.74 16.95
CA ARG A 310 5.73 -7.19 16.73
C ARG A 310 4.66 -8.28 16.60
N MET A 311 4.94 -9.33 15.85
CA MET A 311 4.00 -10.44 15.66
C MET A 311 3.73 -11.21 16.97
N HIS A 312 4.73 -11.34 17.85
CA HIS A 312 4.55 -11.87 19.21
C HIS A 312 3.60 -11.01 20.05
N ALA A 313 3.78 -9.68 20.03
CA ALA A 313 2.93 -8.75 20.79
C ALA A 313 1.46 -8.81 20.33
N GLN A 314 1.22 -8.91 19.02
CA GLN A 314 -0.12 -8.99 18.42
C GLN A 314 -0.83 -10.32 18.73
N SER A 315 -0.09 -11.42 18.78
CA SER A 315 -0.63 -12.73 19.17
C SER A 315 -1.08 -12.73 20.65
N SER A 316 -0.33 -12.04 21.51
CA SER A 316 -0.59 -11.97 22.97
C SER A 316 -1.76 -11.04 23.33
N SER A 317 -1.91 -9.92 22.61
CA SER A 317 -3.01 -8.97 22.83
C SER A 317 -4.37 -9.54 22.39
N ALA A 318 -4.39 -10.35 21.33
CA ALA A 318 -5.59 -11.05 20.87
C ALA A 318 -6.13 -12.04 21.91
N HIS A 319 -5.25 -12.82 22.54
CA HIS A 319 -5.62 -13.75 23.61
C HIS A 319 -6.18 -13.02 24.84
N THR A 320 -5.58 -11.88 25.20
CA THR A 320 -6.02 -11.09 26.36
C THR A 320 -7.37 -10.40 26.10
N SER A 321 -7.59 -9.85 24.90
CA SER A 321 -8.87 -9.25 24.51
C SER A 321 -10.00 -10.28 24.39
N SER A 322 -9.71 -11.50 23.92
CA SER A 322 -10.68 -12.60 23.88
C SER A 322 -11.08 -13.06 25.29
N SER A 323 -10.11 -13.21 26.20
CA SER A 323 -10.32 -13.52 27.62
C SER A 323 -11.16 -12.44 28.33
N LEU A 324 -10.88 -11.16 28.07
CA LEU A 324 -11.64 -10.04 28.64
C LEU A 324 -13.06 -9.96 28.07
N ARG A 325 -13.27 -10.24 26.77
CA ARG A 325 -14.62 -10.32 26.18
C ARG A 325 -15.43 -11.51 26.73
N LEU A 326 -14.80 -12.66 26.99
CA LEU A 326 -15.46 -13.78 27.66
C LEU A 326 -15.83 -13.46 29.10
N ARG A 327 -14.92 -12.81 29.85
CA ARG A 327 -15.19 -12.36 31.23
C ARG A 327 -16.31 -11.33 31.29
N TRP A 328 -16.38 -10.40 30.34
CA TRP A 328 -17.48 -9.44 30.23
C TRP A 328 -18.83 -10.11 29.92
N LYS A 329 -18.86 -11.14 29.06
CA LYS A 329 -20.09 -11.91 28.79
C LYS A 329 -20.55 -12.74 30.00
N LEU A 330 -19.62 -13.34 30.74
CA LEU A 330 -19.91 -14.06 32.00
C LEU A 330 -20.43 -13.11 33.10
N TRP A 331 -19.88 -11.89 33.20
CA TRP A 331 -20.33 -10.90 34.18
C TRP A 331 -21.73 -10.35 33.89
N ARG A 332 -22.10 -10.17 32.60
CA ARG A 332 -23.48 -9.84 32.20
C ARG A 332 -24.45 -11.00 32.44
N GLY A 333 -24.01 -12.24 32.27
CA GLY A 333 -24.81 -13.43 32.58
C GLY A 333 -25.14 -13.57 34.07
N LEU A 334 -24.18 -13.31 34.96
CA LEU A 334 -24.41 -13.35 36.42
C LEU A 334 -25.23 -12.16 36.94
N SER A 335 -25.11 -10.98 36.32
CA SER A 335 -25.86 -9.78 36.74
C SER A 335 -27.38 -9.87 36.45
N VAL A 336 -27.79 -10.70 35.50
CA VAL A 336 -29.21 -10.95 35.19
C VAL A 336 -29.84 -11.93 36.19
N VAL A 337 -29.06 -12.87 36.74
CA VAL A 337 -29.55 -13.86 37.73
C VAL A 337 -29.71 -13.24 39.12
N LEU A 338 -28.95 -12.20 39.46
CA LEU A 338 -29.03 -11.49 40.75
C LEU A 338 -30.10 -10.39 40.82
N ARG A 339 -30.83 -10.11 39.74
CA ARG A 339 -32.01 -9.19 39.74
C ARG A 339 -33.37 -9.92 39.71
N LEU A 340 -33.37 -11.25 39.82
CA LEU A 340 -34.58 -12.09 39.84
C LEU A 340 -34.72 -12.89 41.14
N ARG A 341 -34.20 -12.39 42.25
CA ARG A 341 -34.48 -12.94 43.60
C ARG A 341 -34.87 -11.84 44.56
#